data_AF-A0A4U2E4E2-F1
#
_entry.id   AF-A0A4U2E4E2-F1
#
_cell.length_a   1.000
_cell.length_b   1.000
_cell.length_c   1.000
_cell.angle_alpha   90.00
_cell.angle_beta   90.00
_cell.angle_gamma   90.00
#
_symmetry.space_group_name_H-M   'P 1'
#
loop_
_entity.id
_entity.type
_entity.pdbx_description
1 polymer ?
#
loop_
_entity_poly.entity_id
_entity_poly.type
_entity_poly.pdbx_seq_one_letter_code
_entity_poly.pdbx_strand_id
1 'polypeptide(L)'
;TKGSQSLFIPVLFALFSLGGAVFGMGEEAVAFAIIIAPLMVRIGYDGITTVMVTYVATQIGFAASWMNPFSVAVAQGIAGVPVLSGASVRIALWVFFTALGIAFTMWYANSVKKDPSKSYSKAGDVYFK
;
A
#
# COMPACT_ATOMS: atom_id res chain seq x y z
N THR A 1 22.62 8.56 6.81
CA THR A 1 22.15 7.79 5.63
C THR A 1 20.82 8.35 5.10
N LYS A 2 20.86 9.40 4.26
CA LYS A 2 19.65 10.00 3.66
C LYS A 2 18.94 9.09 2.63
N GLY A 3 19.67 8.16 2.00
CA GLY A 3 19.12 7.24 1.00
C GLY A 3 18.29 6.05 1.53
N SER A 4 18.41 5.70 2.82
CA SER A 4 17.64 4.58 3.39
C SER A 4 16.19 4.93 3.70
N GLN A 5 15.90 6.21 3.99
CA GLN A 5 14.53 6.66 4.32
C GLN A 5 13.64 6.83 3.09
N SER A 6 14.22 7.02 1.89
CA SER A 6 13.43 7.11 0.64
C SER A 6 12.95 5.74 0.16
N LEU A 7 13.61 4.65 0.56
CA LEU A 7 13.21 3.28 0.23
C LEU A 7 12.06 2.76 1.10
N PHE A 8 11.77 3.40 2.24
CA PHE A 8 10.68 2.98 3.13
C PHE A 8 9.32 2.94 2.43
N ILE A 9 8.99 4.00 1.67
CA ILE A 9 7.70 4.09 0.97
C ILE A 9 7.58 3.01 -0.11
N PRO A 10 8.51 2.90 -1.09
CA PRO A 10 8.42 1.84 -2.11
C PRO A 10 8.35 0.44 -1.53
N VAL A 11 9.16 0.13 -0.51
CA VAL A 11 9.21 -1.20 0.08
C VAL A 11 7.92 -1.54 0.82
N LEU A 12 7.46 -0.67 1.73
CA LEU A 12 6.22 -0.92 2.46
C LEU A 12 5.03 -1.00 1.51
N PHE A 13 4.91 -0.06 0.58
CA PHE A 13 3.81 -0.05 -0.38
C PHE A 13 3.80 -1.33 -1.22
N ALA A 14 4.96 -1.78 -1.73
CA ALA A 14 5.04 -3.02 -2.50
C ALA A 14 4.66 -4.24 -1.65
N LEU A 15 5.10 -4.30 -0.38
CA LEU A 15 4.77 -5.40 0.53
C LEU A 15 3.28 -5.46 0.86
N PHE A 16 2.65 -4.33 1.19
CA PHE A 16 1.21 -4.26 1.47
C PHE A 16 0.37 -4.52 0.21
N SER A 17 0.80 -3.99 -0.94
CA SER A 17 0.17 -4.29 -2.23
C SER A 17 0.28 -5.77 -2.59
N LEU A 18 1.43 -6.40 -2.35
CA LEU A 18 1.57 -7.85 -2.52
C LEU A 18 0.66 -8.60 -1.55
N GLY A 19 0.59 -8.17 -0.29
CA GLY A 19 -0.32 -8.74 0.71
C GLY A 19 -1.78 -8.72 0.28
N GLY A 20 -2.24 -7.61 -0.31
CA GLY A 20 -3.58 -7.49 -0.88
C GLY A 20 -3.81 -8.40 -2.09
N ALA A 21 -2.82 -8.51 -2.99
CA ALA A 21 -2.93 -9.31 -4.19
C ALA A 21 -2.90 -10.84 -3.94
N VAL A 22 -2.14 -11.27 -2.93
CA VAL A 22 -1.91 -12.70 -2.64
C VAL A 22 -2.85 -13.22 -1.56
N PHE A 23 -2.95 -12.49 -0.44
CA PHE A 23 -3.71 -12.96 0.73
C PHE A 23 -5.07 -12.29 0.88
N GLY A 24 -5.30 -11.15 0.20
CA GLY A 24 -6.50 -10.37 0.41
C GLY A 24 -6.53 -9.65 1.76
N MET A 25 -5.36 -9.27 2.27
CA MET A 25 -5.10 -8.74 3.62
C MET A 25 -5.76 -7.37 3.91
N GLY A 26 -7.09 -7.28 3.91
CA GLY A 26 -7.82 -6.01 4.07
C GLY A 26 -7.83 -5.51 5.51
N GLU A 27 -8.24 -6.36 6.43
CA GLU A 27 -8.47 -6.04 7.85
C GLU A 27 -7.16 -5.86 8.61
N GLU A 28 -6.15 -6.68 8.32
CA GLU A 28 -4.85 -6.60 9.00
C GLU A 28 -4.11 -5.33 8.61
N ALA A 29 -4.32 -4.80 7.41
CA ALA A 29 -3.71 -3.54 6.95
C ALA A 29 -4.07 -2.36 7.87
N VAL A 30 -5.28 -2.35 8.44
CA VAL A 30 -5.72 -1.32 9.41
C VAL A 30 -4.92 -1.43 10.71
N ALA A 31 -4.75 -2.65 11.23
CA ALA A 31 -3.95 -2.89 12.43
C ALA A 31 -2.49 -2.49 12.21
N PHE A 32 -1.91 -2.85 11.06
CA PHE A 32 -0.55 -2.45 10.70
C PHE A 32 -0.41 -0.93 10.55
N ALA A 33 -1.41 -0.23 10.02
CA ALA A 33 -1.38 1.23 9.91
C ALA A 33 -1.21 1.90 11.29
N ILE A 34 -1.94 1.40 12.30
CA ILE A 34 -1.83 1.90 13.69
C ILE A 34 -0.43 1.67 14.25
N ILE A 35 0.16 0.50 13.99
CA ILE A 35 1.51 0.14 14.47
C ILE A 35 2.60 0.95 13.76
N ILE A 36 2.45 1.20 12.46
CA ILE A 36 3.45 1.88 11.63
C ILE A 36 3.38 3.41 11.76
N ALA A 37 2.22 3.98 12.10
CA ALA A 37 2.01 5.43 12.18
C ALA A 37 3.03 6.17 13.07
N PRO A 38 3.33 5.73 14.31
CA PRO A 38 4.35 6.40 15.13
C PRO A 38 5.73 6.43 14.48
N LEU A 39 6.12 5.34 13.81
CA LEU A 39 7.41 5.26 13.12
C LEU A 39 7.46 6.24 11.94
N MET A 40 6.39 6.30 11.13
CA MET A 40 6.29 7.18 9.97
C MET A 40 6.33 8.67 10.36
N VAL A 41 5.62 9.05 11.43
CA VAL A 41 5.64 10.41 11.96
C VAL A 41 7.03 10.78 12.49
N ARG A 42 7.70 9.87 13.21
CA ARG A 42 9.07 10.08 13.72
C ARG A 42 10.11 10.31 12.62
N ILE A 43 9.96 9.67 11.46
CA ILE A 43 10.89 9.84 10.31
C ILE A 43 10.50 11.02 9.39
N GLY A 44 9.50 11.81 9.79
CA GLY A 44 9.11 13.07 9.14
C GLY A 44 8.06 12.92 8.03
N TYR A 45 7.36 11.79 7.96
CA TYR A 45 6.15 11.66 7.16
C TYR A 45 4.91 11.92 8.03
N ASP A 46 3.71 11.76 7.47
CA ASP A 46 2.44 11.99 8.17
C ASP A 46 1.54 10.74 8.22
N GLY A 47 0.45 10.84 8.97
CA GLY A 47 -0.57 9.80 9.07
C GLY A 47 -1.17 9.42 7.71
N ILE A 48 -1.33 10.39 6.80
CA ILE A 48 -1.86 10.12 5.45
C ILE A 48 -0.88 9.25 4.65
N THR A 49 0.42 9.58 4.66
CA THR A 49 1.45 8.74 4.03
C THR A 49 1.42 7.33 4.62
N THR A 50 1.21 7.20 5.93
CA THR A 50 1.07 5.90 6.59
C THR A 50 -0.08 5.08 6.00
N VAL A 51 -1.28 5.69 5.93
CA VAL A 51 -2.47 5.03 5.35
C VAL A 51 -2.27 4.69 3.87
N MET A 52 -1.55 5.52 3.13
CA MET A 52 -1.22 5.26 1.72
C MET A 52 -0.35 4.01 1.57
N VAL A 53 0.73 3.88 2.36
CA VAL A 53 1.65 2.74 2.25
C VAL A 53 1.12 1.45 2.85
N THR A 54 0.05 1.50 3.65
CA THR A 54 -0.58 0.31 4.25
C THR A 54 -1.91 -0.03 3.60
N TYR A 55 -2.97 0.70 3.93
CA TYR A 55 -4.33 0.38 3.54
C TYR A 55 -4.55 0.58 2.03
N VAL A 56 -4.20 1.75 1.48
CA VAL A 56 -4.39 2.03 0.04
C VAL A 56 -3.56 1.07 -0.82
N ALA A 57 -2.31 0.84 -0.43
CA ALA A 57 -1.45 -0.14 -1.10
C ALA A 57 -2.10 -1.52 -1.17
N THR A 58 -2.67 -2.00 -0.05
CA THR A 58 -3.40 -3.27 0.00
C THR A 58 -4.61 -3.28 -0.94
N GLN A 59 -5.40 -2.21 -0.97
CA GLN A 59 -6.58 -2.13 -1.84
C GLN A 59 -6.21 -2.17 -3.33
N ILE A 60 -5.11 -1.52 -3.72
CA ILE A 60 -4.57 -1.62 -5.09
C ILE A 60 -4.17 -3.06 -5.41
N GLY A 61 -3.48 -3.72 -4.48
CA GLY A 61 -3.12 -5.13 -4.56
C GLY A 61 -4.33 -6.04 -4.78
N PHE A 62 -5.35 -5.87 -3.95
CA PHE A 62 -6.60 -6.62 -4.01
C PHE A 62 -7.31 -6.43 -5.36
N ALA A 63 -7.43 -5.18 -5.81
CA ALA A 63 -8.12 -4.84 -7.06
C ALA A 63 -7.44 -5.45 -8.30
N ALA A 64 -6.10 -5.45 -8.34
CA ALA A 64 -5.31 -6.02 -9.43
C ALA A 64 -4.90 -7.49 -9.21
N SER A 65 -5.52 -8.18 -8.24
CA SER A 65 -5.13 -9.52 -7.80
C SER A 65 -5.10 -10.55 -8.93
N TRP A 66 -4.10 -11.45 -8.88
CA TRP A 66 -3.96 -12.61 -9.75
C TRP A 66 -4.09 -13.96 -9.03
N MET A 67 -4.11 -13.95 -7.69
CA MET A 67 -3.93 -15.16 -6.88
C MET A 67 -4.82 -15.22 -5.63
N ASN A 68 -5.41 -14.11 -5.19
CA ASN A 68 -6.19 -14.04 -3.96
C ASN A 68 -7.19 -15.22 -3.87
N PRO A 69 -7.03 -16.13 -2.87
CA PRO A 69 -7.81 -17.35 -2.78
C PRO A 69 -9.25 -17.10 -2.35
N PHE A 70 -9.55 -15.93 -1.77
CA PHE A 70 -10.87 -15.56 -1.29
C PHE A 70 -11.70 -14.81 -2.33
N SER A 71 -11.07 -14.35 -3.43
CA SER A 71 -11.77 -13.65 -4.52
C SER A 71 -11.55 -14.33 -5.86
N VAL A 72 -10.40 -14.11 -6.50
CA VAL A 72 -10.14 -14.52 -7.88
C VAL A 72 -10.19 -16.04 -8.03
N ALA A 73 -9.57 -16.81 -7.13
CA ALA A 73 -9.55 -18.27 -7.25
C ALA A 73 -10.95 -18.89 -7.09
N VAL A 74 -11.76 -18.39 -6.14
CA VAL A 74 -13.15 -18.82 -5.96
C VAL A 74 -13.99 -18.47 -7.18
N ALA A 75 -13.87 -17.24 -7.70
CA ALA A 75 -14.59 -16.82 -8.89
C ALA A 75 -14.23 -17.66 -10.13
N GLN A 76 -12.95 -18.04 -10.28
CA GLN A 76 -12.51 -18.93 -11.36
C GLN A 76 -13.09 -20.34 -11.22
N GLY A 77 -13.14 -20.88 -10.00
CA GLY A 77 -13.79 -22.15 -9.71
C GLY A 77 -15.28 -22.16 -10.07
N ILE A 78 -15.99 -21.08 -9.74
CA ILE A 78 -17.41 -20.90 -10.10
C ILE A 78 -17.59 -20.76 -11.62
N ALA A 79 -16.71 -20.00 -12.28
CA ALA A 79 -16.74 -19.79 -13.72
C ALA A 79 -16.27 -21.01 -14.54
N GLY A 80 -15.76 -22.07 -13.89
CA GLY A 80 -15.26 -23.27 -14.55
C GLY A 80 -13.98 -23.05 -15.36
N VAL A 81 -13.22 -21.98 -15.09
CA VAL A 81 -11.94 -21.69 -15.76
C VAL A 81 -10.76 -22.14 -14.88
N PRO A 82 -9.60 -22.48 -15.47
CA PRO A 82 -8.43 -22.87 -14.69
C PRO A 82 -8.03 -21.78 -13.68
N VAL A 83 -7.70 -22.20 -12.46
CA VAL A 83 -7.17 -21.29 -11.43
C VAL A 83 -5.86 -20.67 -11.94
N LEU A 84 -5.63 -19.38 -11.64
CA LEU A 84 -4.53 -18.57 -12.17
C LEU A 84 -4.58 -18.31 -13.69
N SER A 85 -5.66 -18.67 -14.39
CA SER A 85 -5.85 -18.22 -15.77
C SER A 85 -5.86 -16.69 -15.85
N GLY A 86 -5.09 -16.14 -16.81
CA GLY A 86 -4.92 -14.69 -16.95
C GLY A 86 -4.02 -14.03 -15.90
N ALA A 87 -3.29 -14.81 -15.09
CA ALA A 87 -2.41 -14.25 -14.05
C ALA A 87 -1.33 -13.31 -14.62
N SER A 88 -0.76 -13.60 -15.79
CA SER A 88 0.27 -12.75 -16.41
C SER A 88 -0.21 -11.32 -16.67
N VAL A 89 -1.43 -11.16 -17.21
CA VAL A 89 -2.05 -9.85 -17.46
C VAL A 89 -2.34 -9.13 -16.13
N ARG A 90 -2.87 -9.85 -15.15
CA ARG A 90 -3.18 -9.30 -13.82
C ARG A 90 -1.91 -8.87 -13.07
N ILE A 91 -0.84 -9.65 -13.15
CA ILE A 91 0.48 -9.30 -12.60
C ILE A 91 1.01 -8.04 -13.28
N ALA A 92 0.91 -7.91 -14.60
CA ALA A 92 1.33 -6.71 -15.31
C ALA A 92 0.54 -5.46 -14.85
N LEU A 93 -0.79 -5.59 -14.69
CA LEU A 93 -1.63 -4.53 -14.13
C LEU A 93 -1.27 -4.20 -12.69
N TRP A 94 -1.03 -5.21 -11.86
CA TRP A 94 -0.61 -5.02 -10.47
C TRP A 94 0.72 -4.28 -10.37
N VAL A 95 1.72 -4.64 -11.17
CA VAL A 95 3.00 -3.93 -11.24
C VAL A 95 2.77 -2.47 -11.65
N PHE A 96 1.97 -2.23 -12.68
CA PHE A 96 1.67 -0.88 -13.16
C PHE A 96 0.99 -0.01 -12.09
N PHE A 97 -0.10 -0.50 -11.49
CA PHE A 97 -0.83 0.27 -10.47
C PHE A 97 -0.04 0.42 -9.17
N THR A 98 0.75 -0.58 -8.78
CA THR A 98 1.64 -0.48 -7.62
C THR A 98 2.72 0.57 -7.87
N ALA A 99 3.35 0.58 -9.05
CA ALA A 99 4.34 1.60 -9.41
C ALA A 99 3.73 3.01 -9.43
N LEU A 100 2.52 3.16 -9.97
CA LEU A 100 1.79 4.43 -9.96
C LEU A 100 1.48 4.90 -8.53
N GLY A 101 0.99 3.99 -7.68
CA GLY A 101 0.72 4.26 -6.26
C GLY A 101 1.97 4.67 -5.48
N ILE A 102 3.11 3.99 -5.72
CA ILE A 102 4.40 4.35 -5.15
C ILE A 102 4.83 5.74 -5.61
N ALA A 103 4.77 6.04 -6.91
CA ALA A 103 5.18 7.32 -7.46
C ALA A 103 4.36 8.48 -6.87
N PHE A 104 3.04 8.32 -6.79
CA PHE A 104 2.13 9.29 -6.18
C PHE A 104 2.42 9.49 -4.69
N THR A 105 2.56 8.38 -3.94
CA THR A 105 2.80 8.43 -2.50
C THR A 105 4.15 9.09 -2.18
N MET A 106 5.20 8.79 -2.95
CA MET A 106 6.49 9.45 -2.80
C MET A 106 6.40 10.95 -3.10
N TRP A 107 5.68 11.36 -4.15
CA TRP A 107 5.48 12.77 -4.46
C TRP A 107 4.78 13.51 -3.31
N TYR A 108 3.71 12.93 -2.77
CA TYR A 108 2.97 13.47 -1.63
C TYR A 108 3.85 13.56 -0.38
N ALA A 109 4.44 12.43 0.03
CA ALA A 109 5.25 12.32 1.24
C ALA A 109 6.48 13.24 1.20
N ASN A 110 7.11 13.40 0.05
CA ASN A 110 8.22 14.34 -0.12
C ASN A 110 7.77 15.80 0.00
N SER A 111 6.54 16.11 -0.40
CA SER A 111 5.97 17.45 -0.25
C SER A 111 5.71 17.79 1.22
N VAL A 112 5.14 16.85 1.97
CA VAL A 112 4.90 16.99 3.42
C VAL A 112 6.20 17.03 4.21
N LYS A 113 7.18 16.19 3.86
CA LYS A 113 8.49 16.15 4.53
C LYS A 113 9.30 17.44 4.34
N LYS A 114 9.16 18.10 3.17
CA LYS A 114 9.80 19.41 2.90
C LYS A 114 9.09 20.55 3.61
N ASP A 115 7.77 20.49 3.69
CA ASP A 115 6.93 21.51 4.30
C ASP A 115 5.79 20.84 5.09
N PRO A 116 5.96 20.64 6.41
CA PRO A 116 4.96 20.01 7.27
C PRO A 116 3.62 20.75 7.29
N SER A 117 3.56 22.01 6.85
CA SER A 117 2.30 22.75 6.75
C SER A 117 1.36 22.18 5.68
N LYS A 118 1.87 21.35 4.76
CA LYS A 118 1.11 20.67 3.70
C LYS A 118 0.44 19.36 4.15
N SER A 119 0.74 18.86 5.36
CA SER A 119 0.00 17.72 5.93
C SER A 119 -1.46 18.13 6.15
N TYR A 120 -2.39 17.28 5.72
CA TYR A 120 -3.82 17.42 6.04
C TYR A 120 -4.19 16.69 7.35
N SER A 121 -3.28 15.88 7.91
CA SER A 121 -3.49 15.10 9.14
C SER A 121 -2.82 15.70 10.38
N LYS A 122 -2.46 16.98 10.38
CA LYS A 122 -1.70 17.64 11.47
C LYS A 122 -2.20 17.32 12.88
N ALA A 123 -3.52 17.36 13.10
CA ALA A 123 -4.11 17.08 14.42
C ALA A 123 -3.88 15.62 14.86
N GLY A 124 -3.99 14.67 13.94
CA GLY A 124 -3.69 13.25 14.19
C GLY A 124 -2.19 13.00 14.33
N ASP A 125 -1.35 13.69 13.56
CA ASP A 125 0.10 13.53 13.63
C ASP A 125 0.66 13.95 15.00
N VAL A 126 0.05 14.93 15.67
CA VAL A 126 0.44 15.37 17.03
C VAL A 126 0.27 14.26 18.07
N TYR A 127 -0.72 13.37 17.91
CA TYR A 127 -0.92 12.24 18.82
C TYR A 127 0.22 11.22 18.78
N PHE A 128 0.92 11.11 17.65
CA PHE A 128 1.97 10.12 17.41
C PHE A 128 3.40 10.64 17.60
N LYS A 129 3.57 11.94 17.87
CA LYS A 129 4.85 12.57 18.19
C LYS A 129 5.26 12.25 19.62
#